data_AF-A0A0P8CKL3-F1
#
_entry.id   AF-A0A0P8CKL3-F1
#
_cell.length_a   1.000
_cell.length_b   1.000
_cell.length_c   1.000
_cell.angle_alpha   90.00
_cell.angle_beta   90.00
_cell.angle_gamma   90.00
#
_symmetry.space_group_name_H-M   'P 1'
#
loop_
_entity.id
_entity.type
_entity.pdbx_description
1 polymer ?
#
loop_
_entity_poly.entity_id
_entity_poly.type
_entity_poly.pdbx_seq_one_letter_code
_entity_poly.pdbx_strand_id
1 'polypeptide(L)' 'MKEERIAQSKITRRNQITLPKKVIDKLGKLREGEYILFYEDNNRIWIKKGELVETQR' A
#
# COMPACT_ATOMS: atom_id res chain seq x y z
N MET A 1 18.14 10.39 2.25
CA MET A 1 17.66 9.74 1.02
C MET A 1 16.78 10.72 0.25
N LYS A 2 16.86 10.75 -1.08
CA LYS A 2 16.02 11.65 -1.91
C LYS A 2 14.63 11.03 -2.02
N GLU A 3 13.60 11.75 -1.59
CA GLU A 3 12.21 11.30 -1.72
C GLU A 3 11.73 11.52 -3.15
N GLU A 4 11.52 10.43 -3.88
CA GLU A 4 10.94 10.49 -5.21
C GLU A 4 9.42 10.29 -5.13
N ARG A 5 8.66 11.33 -5.47
CA ARG A 5 7.20 11.24 -5.54
C ARG A 5 6.80 10.38 -6.74
N ILE A 6 6.34 9.16 -6.48
CA ILE A 6 5.95 8.22 -7.55
C ILE A 6 4.51 8.40 -8.05
N ALA A 7 3.59 8.85 -7.18
CA ALA A 7 2.18 9.08 -7.50
C ALA A 7 1.49 9.92 -6.40
N GLN A 8 0.23 10.27 -6.61
CA GLN A 8 -0.64 10.90 -5.62
C GLN A 8 -2.07 10.34 -5.73
N SER A 9 -2.79 10.26 -4.61
CA SER A 9 -4.19 9.85 -4.57
C SER A 9 -4.99 10.78 -3.64
N LYS A 10 -6.23 11.07 -4.02
CA LYS A 10 -7.15 11.82 -3.17
C LYS A 10 -7.87 10.86 -2.22
N ILE A 11 -8.00 11.25 -0.96
CA ILE A 11 -8.81 10.52 0.02
C ILE A 11 -10.29 10.69 -0.35
N THR A 12 -10.99 9.57 -0.46
CA THR A 12 -12.43 9.53 -0.72
C THR A 12 -13.23 9.81 0.55
N ARG A 13 -14.55 10.05 0.42
CA ARG A 13 -15.45 10.25 1.57
C ARG A 13 -15.48 9.08 2.57
N ARG A 14 -15.04 7.89 2.17
CA ARG A 14 -14.97 6.69 3.00
C ARG A 14 -13.59 6.48 3.64
N ASN A 15 -12.73 7.49 3.63
CA ASN A 15 -11.33 7.40 4.07
C ASN A 15 -10.51 6.34 3.31
N GLN A 16 -10.91 6.03 2.08
CA GLN A 16 -10.19 5.11 1.19
C GLN A 16 -9.35 5.91 0.20
N ILE A 17 -8.19 5.35 -0.16
CA ILE A 17 -7.38 5.83 -1.30
C ILE A 17 -7.40 4.77 -2.40
N THR A 18 -7.44 5.22 -3.65
CA THR A 18 -7.19 4.34 -4.79
C THR A 18 -5.68 4.17 -4.95
N LEU A 19 -5.20 2.95 -5.15
CA LEU A 19 -3.80 2.71 -5.52
C LEU A 19 -3.61 3.05 -7.02
N PRO A 20 -2.77 4.03 -7.37
CA PRO A 20 -2.49 4.35 -8.78
C PRO A 20 -1.79 3.16 -9.47
N LYS A 21 -2.01 3.00 -10.78
CA LYS A 21 -1.43 1.89 -11.57
C LYS A 21 0.08 1.71 -11.35
N LYS A 22 0.83 2.82 -11.33
CA LYS A 22 2.29 2.80 -11.07
C LYS A 22 2.67 2.23 -9.70
N VAL A 23 1.83 2.44 -8.68
CA VAL A 23 2.04 1.88 -7.33
C VAL A 23 1.71 0.39 -7.33
N ILE A 24 0.62 -0.02 -7.98
CA ILE A 24 0.23 -1.42 -8.16
C ILE A 24 1.34 -2.22 -8.86
N ASP A 25 1.90 -1.65 -9.94
CA ASP A 25 2.99 -2.26 -10.69
C ASP A 25 4.24 -2.41 -9.82
N LYS A 26 4.60 -1.39 -9.03
CA LYS A 26 5.73 -1.44 -8.08
C LYS A 26 5.53 -2.46 -6.96
N LEU A 27 4.29 -2.71 -6.54
CA LEU A 27 3.96 -3.69 -5.50
C LEU A 27 3.82 -5.12 -6.03
N GLY A 28 4.17 -5.37 -7.31
CA GLY A 28 4.16 -6.70 -7.89
C GLY A 28 2.82 -7.13 -8.50
N LYS A 29 2.07 -6.18 -9.08
CA LYS A 29 0.77 -6.40 -9.74
C LYS A 29 -0.27 -7.00 -8.80
N LEU A 30 -0.60 -6.25 -7.76
CA LEU A 30 -1.64 -6.62 -6.80
C LEU A 30 -2.93 -7.05 -7.48
N ARG A 31 -3.54 -8.12 -6.95
CA ARG A 31 -4.83 -8.66 -7.39
C ARG A 31 -5.90 -8.45 -6.33
N GLU A 32 -7.15 -8.53 -6.75
CA GLU A 32 -8.28 -8.52 -5.83
C GLU A 32 -8.15 -9.66 -4.81
N GLY A 33 -8.41 -9.37 -3.54
CA GLY A 33 -8.25 -10.30 -2.42
C GLY A 33 -6.84 -10.37 -1.81
N GLU A 34 -5.83 -9.76 -2.44
CA GLU A 34 -4.49 -9.65 -1.83
C GLU A 34 -4.43 -8.54 -0.78
N TYR A 35 -3.54 -8.70 0.20
CA TYR A 35 -3.41 -7.79 1.32
C TYR A 35 -2.34 -6.72 1.10
N ILE A 36 -2.56 -5.56 1.70
CA ILE A 36 -1.57 -4.50 1.86
C ILE A 36 -1.24 -4.39 3.34
N LEU A 37 0.04 -4.53 3.66
CA LEU A 37 0.57 -4.38 5.01
C LEU A 37 1.01 -2.94 5.20
N PHE A 38 0.59 -2.33 6.30
CA PHE A 38 0.96 -0.99 6.71
C PHE A 38 2.04 -1.07 7.79
N TYR A 39 3.07 -0.23 7.65
CA TYR A 39 4.17 -0.13 8.59
C TYR A 39 4.37 1.33 8.97
N GLU A 40 4.82 1.56 10.19
CA GLU A 40 5.16 2.86 10.72
C GLU A 40 6.61 2.86 11.18
N ASP A 41 7.39 3.83 10.72
CA ASP A 41 8.74 4.11 11.21
C ASP A 41 9.04 5.60 11.05
N ASN A 42 9.67 6.23 12.05
CA ASN A 42 10.11 7.63 12.00
C ASN A 42 9.03 8.62 11.48
N ASN A 43 7.82 8.56 12.03
CA ASN A 43 6.64 9.36 11.60
C ASN A 43 6.25 9.19 10.12
N ARG A 44 6.65 8.09 9.48
CA ARG A 44 6.32 7.77 8.10
C ARG A 44 5.53 6.47 8.06
N ILE A 45 4.41 6.50 7.34
CA ILE A 45 3.66 5.30 7.00
C ILE A 45 4.12 4.84 5.62
N TRP A 46 4.47 3.55 5.50
CA TRP A 46 4.76 2.92 4.24
C TRP A 46 4.03 1.59 4.12
N ILE A 47 3.91 1.10 2.88
CA ILE A 47 3.13 -0.10 2.56
C ILE A 47 3.97 -1.15 1.85
N LYS A 48 3.64 -2.43 2.06
CA LYS A 48 4.13 -3.56 1.26
C LYS A 48 2.99 -4.47 0.84
N LYS A 49 3.22 -5.25 -0.21
CA LYS A 49 2.36 -6.41 -0.51
C LYS A 49 2.49 -7.42 0.62
N GLY A 50 1.34 -7.89 1.12
CA GLY A 50 1.26 -8.97 2.09
C GLY A 50 0.73 -10.23 1.42
N GLU A 51 1.25 -11.37 1.88
CA GLU A 51 0.57 -12.65 1.74
C GLU A 51 -0.23 -12.88 3.03
N LEU A 52 -1.39 -13.54 2.94
CA LEU A 52 -2.17 -13.88 4.12
C LEU A 52 -1.30 -14.77 5.01
N VAL A 53 -0.82 -14.25 6.13
CA VAL A 53 -0.33 -15.09 7.20
C VAL A 53 -1.59 -15.58 7.89
N GLU A 54 -1.97 -16.85 7.69
CA GLU A 54 -2.94 -17.49 8.57
C GLU A 54 -2.39 -17.40 9.99
N THR A 55 -2.86 -16.41 10.75
CA THR A 55 -2.62 -16.38 12.19
C THR A 55 -3.28 -17.63 12.73
N GLN A 56 -2.47 -18.64 13.05
CA GLN A 56 -2.92 -19.86 13.71
C GLN A 56 -3.75 -19.45 14.93
N ARG A 57 -5.03 -19.81 14.91
CA ARG A 57 -5.95 -19.68 16.05
C ARG A 57 -5.68 -20.78 17.06
#